data_AF-A0A317DAH4-F1
#
_entry.id   AF-A0A317DAH4-F1
#
_cell.length_a   1.000
_cell.length_b   1.000
_cell.length_c   1.000
_cell.angle_alpha   90.00
_cell.angle_beta   90.00
_cell.angle_gamma   90.00
#
_symmetry.space_group_name_H-M   'P 1'
#
loop_
_entity.id
_entity.type
_entity.pdbx_description
1 polymer ?
#
loop_
_entity_poly.entity_id
_entity_poly.type
_entity_poly.pdbx_seq_one_letter_code
_entity_poly.pdbx_strand_id
1 'polypeptide(L)'
;MIAMAAVSAPRSARTAPSVPRGYVEYLQARLLEAEASLTAMTERYERTKARFDRCYARHGITPEADIVNYINAKGMNPELKFWYAKVEHFQREVTAYGAALTGLDAVRRMLGDRVPEYGSARNNRRALNRAG
;
A
#
# COMPACT_ATOMS: atom_id res chain seq x y z
N MET A 1 -18.95 -60.32 -9.62
CA MET A 1 -17.79 -59.52 -9.16
C MET A 1 -18.19 -58.05 -9.21
N ILE A 2 -18.28 -57.40 -8.04
CA ILE A 2 -18.67 -56.00 -7.89
C ILE A 2 -17.37 -55.18 -7.99
N ALA A 3 -17.26 -54.30 -8.99
CA ALA A 3 -16.19 -53.30 -9.05
C ALA A 3 -16.80 -51.93 -8.73
N MET A 4 -16.46 -51.41 -7.55
CA MET A 4 -16.90 -50.12 -7.00
C MET A 4 -16.49 -48.97 -7.91
N ALA A 5 -17.47 -48.11 -8.23
CA ALA A 5 -17.23 -46.78 -8.78
C ALA A 5 -16.50 -45.94 -7.71
N ALA A 6 -15.28 -45.51 -8.01
CA ALA A 6 -14.57 -44.54 -7.19
C ALA A 6 -15.22 -43.16 -7.35
N VAL A 7 -16.13 -42.82 -6.43
CA VAL A 7 -16.70 -41.48 -6.30
C VAL A 7 -15.58 -40.53 -5.91
N SER A 8 -15.15 -39.69 -6.86
CA SER A 8 -14.18 -38.62 -6.61
C SER A 8 -14.84 -37.57 -5.71
N ALA A 9 -14.34 -37.45 -4.47
CA ALA A 9 -14.85 -36.50 -3.49
C ALA A 9 -14.68 -35.04 -3.99
N PRO A 10 -15.65 -34.15 -3.74
CA PRO A 10 -15.53 -32.75 -4.11
C PRO A 10 -14.41 -32.10 -3.28
N ARG A 11 -13.42 -31.55 -4.00
CA ARG A 11 -12.30 -30.80 -3.44
C ARG A 11 -12.87 -29.64 -2.61
N SER A 12 -12.72 -29.69 -1.28
CA SER A 12 -13.17 -28.64 -0.37
C SER A 12 -12.70 -27.28 -0.87
N ALA A 13 -13.65 -26.45 -1.30
CA ALA A 13 -13.39 -25.08 -1.69
C ALA A 13 -12.88 -24.34 -0.44
N ARG A 14 -11.58 -24.05 -0.45
CA ARG A 14 -10.93 -23.23 0.59
C ARG A 14 -11.64 -21.88 0.63
N THR A 15 -12.48 -21.68 1.64
CA THR A 15 -13.21 -20.44 1.89
C THR A 15 -12.18 -19.34 2.07
N ALA A 16 -12.05 -18.46 1.08
CA ALA A 16 -11.23 -17.27 1.21
C ALA A 16 -11.90 -16.36 2.25
N PRO A 17 -11.18 -15.86 3.27
CA PRO A 17 -11.75 -14.92 4.20
C PRO A 17 -12.16 -13.66 3.43
N SER A 18 -13.46 -13.34 3.43
CA SER A 18 -13.94 -12.07 2.89
C SER A 18 -13.37 -10.95 3.76
N VAL A 19 -12.48 -10.13 3.22
CA VAL A 19 -11.92 -8.98 3.94
C VAL A 19 -13.08 -8.05 4.31
N PRO A 20 -13.33 -7.78 5.61
CA PRO A 20 -14.46 -6.94 6.02
C PRO A 20 -14.34 -5.54 5.42
N ARG A 21 -15.44 -5.01 4.87
CA ARG A 21 -15.47 -3.66 4.28
C ARG A 21 -14.99 -2.58 5.25
N GLY A 22 -15.35 -2.67 6.54
CA GLY A 22 -14.89 -1.74 7.56
C GLY A 22 -13.37 -1.76 7.80
N TYR A 23 -12.71 -2.90 7.54
CA TYR A 23 -11.25 -2.99 7.61
C TYR A 23 -10.59 -2.24 6.45
N VAL A 24 -11.17 -2.29 5.26
CA VAL A 24 -10.70 -1.53 4.09
C VAL A 24 -10.88 -0.02 4.31
N GLU A 25 -12.04 0.40 4.82
CA GLU A 25 -12.31 1.82 5.14
C GLU A 25 -11.37 2.34 6.24
N TYR A 26 -11.08 1.52 7.27
CA TYR A 26 -10.08 1.84 8.29
C TYR A 26 -8.68 2.04 7.69
N LEU A 27 -8.23 1.13 6.82
CA LEU A 27 -6.93 1.24 6.16
C LEU A 27 -6.84 2.51 5.29
N GLN A 28 -7.92 2.85 4.57
CA GLN A 28 -7.98 4.07 3.77
C GLN A 28 -7.85 5.33 4.64
N ALA A 29 -8.56 5.39 5.78
CA ALA A 29 -8.44 6.51 6.70
C ALA A 29 -7.02 6.64 7.27
N ARG A 30 -6.39 5.52 7.63
CA ARG A 30 -5.00 5.48 8.13
C ARG A 30 -3.99 5.95 7.09
N LEU A 31 -4.21 5.65 5.81
CA LEU A 31 -3.35 6.13 4.73
C LEU A 31 -3.45 7.65 4.56
N LEU A 32 -4.66 8.20 4.56
CA LEU A 32 -4.87 9.65 4.46
C LEU A 32 -4.25 10.40 5.66
N GLU A 33 -4.38 9.84 6.87
CA GLU A 33 -3.74 10.38 8.08
C GLU A 33 -2.20 10.37 7.96
N ALA A 34 -1.64 9.29 7.41
CA ALA A 34 -0.20 9.17 7.18
C ALA A 34 0.30 10.17 6.12
N GLU A 35 -0.45 10.36 5.02
CA GLU A 35 -0.13 11.34 3.98
C GLU A 35 -0.14 12.77 4.51
N ALA A 36 -1.16 13.14 5.31
CA ALA A 36 -1.24 14.45 5.94
C ALA A 36 -0.07 14.68 6.92
N SER A 37 0.27 13.66 7.71
CA SER A 37 1.39 13.70 8.65
C SER A 37 2.74 13.84 7.94
N LEU A 38 2.93 13.12 6.83
CA LEU A 38 4.12 13.20 5.99
C LEU A 38 4.29 14.60 5.40
N THR A 39 3.20 15.20 4.91
CA THR A 39 3.19 16.55 4.35
C THR A 39 3.63 17.57 5.40
N ALA A 40 2.99 17.57 6.58
CA ALA A 40 3.32 18.48 7.67
C ALA A 40 4.77 18.31 8.16
N MET A 41 5.28 17.08 8.21
CA MET A 41 6.66 16.81 8.56
C MET A 41 7.64 17.34 7.52
N THR A 42 7.35 17.13 6.24
CA THR A 42 8.20 17.59 5.12
C THR A 42 8.34 19.11 5.14
N GLU A 43 7.25 19.84 5.34
CA GLU A 43 7.30 21.30 5.46
C GLU A 43 8.16 21.78 6.62
N ARG A 44 8.09 21.11 7.78
CA ARG A 44 8.92 21.45 8.95
C ARG A 44 10.39 21.16 8.68
N TYR A 45 10.69 20.00 8.10
CA TYR A 45 12.03 19.63 7.70
C TYR A 45 12.64 20.67 6.73
N GLU A 46 11.94 21.03 5.66
CA GLU A 46 12.42 22.00 4.68
C GLU A 46 12.65 23.37 5.30
N ARG A 47 11.77 23.82 6.20
CA ARG A 47 11.95 25.08 6.94
C ARG A 47 13.20 25.05 7.82
N THR A 48 13.40 23.98 8.58
CA THR A 48 14.58 23.82 9.46
C THR A 48 15.86 23.73 8.62
N LYS A 49 15.85 22.94 7.53
CA LYS A 49 16.96 22.83 6.58
C LYS A 49 17.31 24.18 5.95
N ALA A 50 16.33 24.92 5.44
CA ALA A 50 16.57 26.22 4.84
C ALA A 50 17.14 27.26 5.82
N ARG A 51 16.81 27.16 7.11
CA ARG A 51 17.43 28.00 8.15
C ARG A 51 18.88 27.60 8.40
N PHE A 52 19.17 26.31 8.48
CA PHE A 52 20.52 25.78 8.63
C PHE A 52 21.41 26.15 7.44
N ASP A 53 20.95 25.88 6.21
CA ASP A 53 21.69 26.17 4.98
C ASP A 53 22.06 27.66 4.90
N ARG A 54 21.13 28.56 5.23
CA ARG A 54 21.41 30.00 5.27
C ARG A 54 22.42 30.40 6.35
N CYS A 55 22.45 29.70 7.48
CA CYS A 55 23.40 29.97 8.56
C CYS A 55 24.82 29.60 8.12
N TYR A 56 24.98 28.39 7.57
CA TYR A 56 26.29 27.85 7.18
C TYR A 56 26.82 28.44 5.87
N ALA A 57 25.94 28.80 4.93
CA ALA A 57 26.34 29.51 3.70
C ALA A 57 27.04 30.85 4.00
N ARG A 58 26.67 31.54 5.10
CA ARG A 58 27.37 32.78 5.54
C ARG A 58 28.81 32.53 5.98
N HIS A 59 29.15 31.29 6.32
CA HIS A 59 30.50 30.86 6.69
C HIS A 59 31.21 30.16 5.54
N GLY A 60 30.65 30.20 4.32
CA GLY A 60 31.19 29.50 3.15
C GLY A 60 31.03 27.98 3.20
N ILE A 61 30.28 27.46 4.18
CA ILE A 61 30.05 26.03 4.35
C ILE A 61 28.73 25.69 3.64
N THR A 62 28.83 25.07 2.48
CA THR A 62 27.69 24.50 1.74
C THR A 62 28.04 23.07 1.32
N PRO A 63 27.05 22.24 0.96
CA PRO A 63 27.34 20.90 0.43
C PRO A 63 28.31 20.92 -0.77
N GLU A 64 28.26 21.97 -1.58
CA GLU A 64 29.06 22.13 -2.80
C GLU A 64 30.47 22.65 -2.50
N ALA A 65 30.60 23.55 -1.52
CA ALA A 65 31.88 24.17 -1.17
C ALA A 65 32.69 23.35 -0.16
N ASP A 66 32.02 22.70 0.80
CA ASP A 66 32.65 21.93 1.88
C ASP A 66 31.69 20.89 2.46
N ILE A 67 31.51 19.79 1.71
CA ILE A 67 30.57 18.73 2.07
C ILE A 67 30.89 18.06 3.41
N VAL A 68 32.16 17.96 3.78
CA VAL A 68 32.60 17.29 5.01
C VAL A 68 32.16 18.10 6.22
N ASN A 69 32.46 19.41 6.24
CA ASN A 69 32.03 20.27 7.33
C ASN A 69 30.51 20.48 7.34
N TYR A 70 29.87 20.51 6.17
CA TYR A 70 28.41 20.54 6.08
C TYR A 70 27.77 19.30 6.72
N ILE A 71 28.25 18.09 6.42
CA ILE A 71 27.76 16.84 7.01
C ILE A 71 28.03 16.81 8.52
N ASN A 72 29.21 17.21 8.96
CA ASN A 72 29.56 17.25 10.37
C ASN A 72 28.64 18.21 11.14
N ALA A 73 28.46 19.44 10.63
CA ALA A 73 27.56 20.44 11.18
C ALA A 73 26.10 19.96 11.23
N LYS A 74 25.63 19.32 10.15
CA LYS A 74 24.30 18.72 10.09
C LYS A 74 24.12 17.66 11.18
N GLY A 75 25.13 16.81 11.40
CA GLY A 75 25.12 15.77 12.41
C GLY A 75 25.11 16.30 13.85
N MET A 76 25.73 17.46 14.08
CA MET A 76 25.75 18.14 15.38
C MET A 76 24.48 18.96 15.66
N ASN A 77 23.70 19.33 14.64
CA ASN A 77 22.44 20.05 14.83
C ASN A 77 21.32 19.09 15.30
N PRO A 78 20.83 19.22 16.55
CA PRO A 78 19.86 18.27 17.11
C PRO A 78 18.51 18.31 16.40
N GLU A 79 18.09 19.46 15.91
CA GLU A 79 16.80 19.63 15.23
C GLU A 79 16.82 18.98 13.84
N LEU A 80 17.89 19.21 13.07
CA LEU A 80 18.09 18.54 11.78
C LEU A 80 18.24 17.03 11.94
N LYS A 81 19.03 16.58 12.92
CA LYS A 81 19.16 15.15 13.24
C LYS A 81 17.80 14.52 13.55
N PHE A 82 16.97 15.19 14.34
CA PHE A 82 15.61 14.74 14.65
C PHE A 82 14.74 14.61 13.39
N TRP A 83 14.68 15.66 12.55
CA TRP A 83 13.84 15.63 11.35
C TRP A 83 14.33 14.61 10.32
N TYR A 84 15.65 14.44 10.17
CA TYR A 84 16.22 13.38 9.32
C TYR A 84 15.82 11.98 9.81
N ALA A 85 15.95 11.72 11.11
CA ALA A 85 15.53 10.43 11.68
C ALA A 85 14.02 10.20 11.49
N LYS A 86 13.21 11.25 11.57
CA LYS A 86 11.77 11.18 11.29
C LYS A 86 11.48 10.88 9.83
N VAL A 87 12.14 11.53 8.88
CA VAL A 87 12.00 11.25 7.43
C VAL A 87 12.34 9.80 7.13
N GLU A 88 13.47 9.29 7.64
CA GLU A 88 13.86 7.87 7.44
C GLU A 88 12.83 6.90 8.00
N HIS A 89 12.30 7.18 9.19
CA HIS A 89 11.26 6.35 9.81
C HIS A 89 10.00 6.28 8.94
N PHE A 90 9.48 7.42 8.49
CA PHE A 90 8.28 7.45 7.66
C PHE A 90 8.50 6.88 6.26
N GLN A 91 9.67 7.04 5.66
CA GLN A 91 9.99 6.38 4.38
C GLN A 91 9.91 4.85 4.52
N ARG A 92 10.39 4.29 5.63
CA ARG A 92 10.26 2.85 5.93
C ARG A 92 8.80 2.45 6.13
N GLU A 93 8.03 3.24 6.86
CA GLU A 93 6.61 2.98 7.08
C GLU A 93 5.80 3.04 5.78
N VAL A 94 5.96 4.08 4.96
CA VAL A 94 5.29 4.21 3.65
C VAL A 94 5.65 3.04 2.75
N THR A 95 6.92 2.62 2.73
CA THR A 95 7.34 1.44 1.96
C THR A 95 6.64 0.16 2.45
N ALA A 96 6.52 -0.02 3.76
CA ALA A 96 5.82 -1.16 4.36
C ALA A 96 4.31 -1.15 4.05
N TYR A 97 3.65 0.00 4.15
CA TYR A 97 2.24 0.16 3.80
C TYR A 97 2.00 -0.03 2.29
N GLY A 98 2.88 0.49 1.44
CA GLY A 98 2.85 0.27 -0.01
C GLY A 98 3.02 -1.21 -0.38
N ALA A 99 3.91 -1.93 0.32
CA ALA A 99 4.06 -3.37 0.14
C ALA A 99 2.80 -4.14 0.60
N ALA A 100 2.17 -3.72 1.71
CA ALA A 100 0.93 -4.31 2.18
C ALA A 100 -0.24 -4.11 1.18
N LEU A 101 -0.38 -2.90 0.62
CA LEU A 101 -1.37 -2.60 -0.41
C LEU A 101 -1.11 -3.39 -1.70
N THR A 102 0.14 -3.50 -2.13
CA THR A 102 0.52 -4.33 -3.28
C THR A 102 0.20 -5.81 -3.03
N GLY A 103 0.42 -6.29 -1.81
CA GLY A 103 0.02 -7.63 -1.38
C GLY A 103 -1.51 -7.83 -1.42
N LEU A 104 -2.28 -6.85 -0.97
CA LEU A 104 -3.75 -6.88 -1.04
C LEU A 104 -4.26 -6.86 -2.49
N ASP A 105 -3.67 -6.05 -3.36
CA ASP A 105 -4.01 -6.01 -4.79
C ASP A 105 -3.62 -7.30 -5.50
N ALA A 106 -2.47 -7.90 -5.15
CA ALA A 106 -2.08 -9.23 -5.65
C ALA A 106 -3.08 -10.30 -5.21
N VAL A 107 -3.48 -10.30 -3.93
CA VAL A 107 -4.51 -11.20 -3.39
C VAL A 107 -5.85 -10.98 -4.10
N ARG A 108 -6.23 -9.72 -4.37
CA ARG A 108 -7.46 -9.37 -5.12
C ARG A 108 -7.41 -9.88 -6.57
N ARG A 109 -6.28 -9.77 -7.25
CA ARG A 109 -6.09 -10.34 -8.61
C ARG A 109 -6.17 -11.88 -8.59
N MET A 110 -5.55 -12.53 -7.61
CA MET A 110 -5.61 -14.00 -7.44
C MET A 110 -7.01 -14.49 -7.06
N LEU A 111 -7.80 -13.68 -6.35
CA LEU A 111 -9.21 -13.97 -6.02
C LEU A 111 -10.18 -13.59 -7.16
N GLY A 112 -9.78 -12.68 -8.06
CA GLY A 112 -10.55 -12.22 -9.21
C GLY A 112 -10.63 -13.19 -10.39
N ASP A 113 -9.81 -14.25 -10.39
CA ASP A 113 -9.82 -15.31 -11.41
C ASP A 113 -10.82 -16.45 -11.09
N ARG A 114 -11.74 -16.21 -10.13
CA ARG A 114 -12.75 -17.19 -9.69
C ARG A 114 -14.18 -16.68 -9.79
N VAL A 115 -14.48 -15.77 -10.71
CA VAL A 115 -15.87 -15.55 -11.13
C VAL A 115 -16.09 -16.42 -12.36
N PRO A 116 -16.79 -17.58 -12.27
CA PRO A 116 -17.45 -18.07 -13.47
C PRO A 116 -18.45 -16.98 -13.84
N GLU A 117 -18.32 -16.44 -15.05
CA GLU A 117 -19.41 -15.76 -15.73
C GLU A 117 -20.69 -16.55 -15.42
N TYR A 118 -21.58 -15.96 -14.62
CA TYR A 118 -22.95 -16.40 -14.56
C TYR A 118 -23.49 -16.18 -15.97
N GLY A 119 -23.38 -17.24 -16.78
CA GLY A 119 -24.04 -17.38 -18.06
C GLY A 119 -25.52 -17.19 -17.81
N SER A 120 -25.94 -15.94 -17.96
CA SER A 120 -27.31 -15.50 -18.11
C SER A 120 -27.85 -16.12 -19.41
N ALA A 121 -28.14 -17.42 -19.39
CA ALA A 121 -28.96 -18.10 -20.37
C ALA A 121 -30.41 -18.07 -19.88
N ARG A 122 -30.92 -16.83 -19.92
CA ARG A 122 -32.30 -16.44 -20.22
C ARG A 122 -33.18 -17.58 -20.75
N ASN A 123 -34.25 -17.88 -20.02
CA ASN A 123 -35.52 -18.47 -20.49
C ASN A 123 -35.44 -19.63 -21.51
N ASN A 124 -35.48 -20.87 -21.02
CA ASN A 124 -35.90 -22.03 -21.83
C ASN A 124 -37.20 -22.66 -21.28
N ARG A 125 -38.20 -21.81 -21.02
CA ARG A 125 -39.59 -22.20 -20.74
C ARG A 125 -40.51 -21.40 -21.66
N ARG A 126 -40.88 -22.02 -22.79
CA ARG A 126 -42.03 -21.73 -23.69
C ARG A 126 -41.61 -21.63 -25.16
N ALA A 127 -41.66 -22.76 -25.86
CA ALA A 127 -42.18 -22.84 -27.22
C ALA A 127 -42.30 -24.33 -27.60
N LEU A 128 -43.53 -24.85 -27.62
CA LEU A 128 -44.03 -25.85 -28.57
C LEU A 128 -45.50 -26.11 -28.23
N ASN A 129 -46.34 -25.13 -28.58
CA ASN A 129 -47.73 -25.40 -28.90
C ASN A 129 -47.83 -25.45 -30.44
N ARG A 130 -48.22 -26.62 -30.94
CA ARG A 130 -49.22 -26.85 -32.01
C ARG A 130 -48.94 -26.31 -33.42
N ALA A 131 -48.72 -27.23 -34.37
CA ALA A 131 -49.35 -27.22 -35.70
C ALA A 131 -49.15 -28.57 -36.41
N GLY A 132 -50.23 -29.14 -36.98
CA GLY A 132 -50.20 -30.19 -38.01
C GLY A 132 -50.46 -31.60 -37.51
#